data_AF-A0A0R3TNH7-F1
#
_entry.id   AF-A0A0R3TNH7-F1
#
_cell.length_a   1.000
_cell.length_b   1.000
_cell.length_c   1.000
_cell.angle_alpha   90.00
_cell.angle_beta   90.00
_cell.angle_gamma   90.00
#
_symmetry.space_group_name_H-M   'P 1'
#
loop_
_entity.id
_entity.type
_entity.pdbx_description
1 polymer ?
#
loop_
_entity_poly.entity_id
_entity_poly.type
_entity_poly.pdbx_seq_one_letter_code
_entity_poly.pdbx_strand_id
1 'polypeptide(L)'
;MARQSKLNFGSQKRNETDQSTKTAKKSQNATKTRRLTNTIKENIEIVKSNAFAAGSSKPVNFNSEAPPFEWCRAYPGSTVSLSSFSVEPSGKYHLKIASWNVNGLRAWIKNGGINYLGNEIPDMLCLQEIKCARKDIPPTADVGDYISHWYSADKPGYSGTALYSKTKPLSVVYGLGVSKHDTEGRIITAEYENFYLINTYVPNSGQGLVRLSYRTKEWNKDMCEYIKKLDSKKPVILTGDLNVSHNEIDLANPEGNRRTAGFTDEERQGFSEMLTNCKMIDTYRHFYPNRERAYTYWSARHNARKTNAGWRLDYFVVSERLLSNVVDQEIRCGVLGSDHCPLVLYMKF
;
A
#
# COMPACT_ATOMS: atom_id res chain seq x y z
N MET A 1 74.62 54.60 4.43
CA MET A 1 75.01 54.29 5.83
C MET A 1 73.70 54.14 6.62
N ALA A 2 73.47 53.18 7.53
CA ALA A 2 74.28 52.06 8.01
C ALA A 2 73.39 50.89 8.51
N ARG A 3 73.95 49.67 8.50
CA ARG A 3 73.79 48.51 9.44
C ARG A 3 72.56 48.49 10.39
N GLN A 4 71.75 47.42 10.48
CA GLN A 4 71.99 46.10 11.16
C GLN A 4 70.77 45.15 10.91
N SER A 5 70.71 43.86 11.30
CA SER A 5 71.62 42.70 11.14
C SER A 5 71.01 41.40 11.71
N LYS A 6 71.31 40.21 11.12
CA LYS A 6 71.15 38.83 11.70
C LYS A 6 69.69 38.32 11.89
N LEU A 7 69.36 37.02 11.87
CA LEU A 7 70.15 35.75 11.89
C LEU A 7 69.37 34.58 11.20
N ASN A 8 70.07 33.47 10.88
CA ASN A 8 69.54 32.24 10.26
C ASN A 8 68.74 31.33 11.22
N PHE A 9 67.83 30.53 10.64
CA PHE A 9 67.67 29.05 10.72
C PHE A 9 66.32 28.73 10.00
N GLY A 10 66.07 27.60 9.35
CA GLY A 10 66.72 26.30 9.19
C GLY A 10 65.63 25.36 8.65
N SER A 11 65.89 24.59 7.59
CA SER A 11 64.84 23.95 6.79
C SER A 11 64.45 22.53 7.22
N GLN A 12 63.34 22.04 6.65
CA GLN A 12 62.86 20.65 6.57
C GLN A 12 62.00 20.08 7.73
N LYS A 13 60.69 19.94 7.44
CA LYS A 13 59.97 18.66 7.55
C LYS A 13 58.80 18.64 6.56
N ARG A 14 58.75 17.63 5.68
CA ARG A 14 57.61 17.32 4.78
C ARG A 14 57.13 15.89 5.07
N ASN A 15 55.85 15.66 4.83
CA ASN A 15 55.18 14.37 4.66
C ASN A 15 55.17 13.39 5.85
N GLU A 16 54.08 13.38 6.63
CA GLU A 16 53.64 12.15 7.33
C GLU A 16 52.15 12.09 7.77
N THR A 17 51.35 13.16 7.61
CA THR A 17 50.05 13.29 8.30
C THR A 17 48.76 12.99 7.51
N ASP A 18 48.80 12.65 6.22
CA ASP A 18 47.57 12.52 5.38
C ASP A 18 47.15 11.07 5.00
N GLN A 19 47.77 10.04 5.58
CA GLN A 19 47.36 8.64 5.38
C GLN A 19 46.63 7.99 6.57
N SER A 20 46.87 8.41 7.82
CA SER A 20 46.27 7.79 9.01
C SER A 20 44.78 8.13 9.21
N THR A 21 44.34 9.29 8.76
CA THR A 21 42.95 9.79 8.92
C THR A 21 41.96 9.15 7.94
N LYS A 22 42.43 8.70 6.76
CA LYS A 22 41.59 8.00 5.76
C LYS A 22 41.37 6.53 6.08
N THR A 23 42.35 5.83 6.66
CA THR A 23 42.20 4.43 7.10
C THR A 23 41.29 4.29 8.32
N ALA A 24 41.39 5.18 9.30
CA ALA A 24 40.53 5.16 10.49
C ALA A 24 39.03 5.34 10.17
N LYS A 25 38.69 6.27 9.25
CA LYS A 25 37.29 6.46 8.81
C LYS A 25 36.74 5.28 8.01
N LYS A 26 37.58 4.60 7.20
CA LYS A 26 37.17 3.38 6.48
C LYS A 26 36.93 2.20 7.43
N SER A 27 37.76 1.98 8.45
CA SER A 27 37.58 0.86 9.38
C SER A 27 36.38 1.05 10.32
N GLN A 28 36.10 2.29 10.77
CA GLN A 28 34.91 2.58 11.57
C GLN A 28 33.62 2.37 10.78
N ASN A 29 33.53 2.83 9.53
CA ASN A 29 32.36 2.57 8.69
C ASN A 29 32.19 1.07 8.39
N ALA A 30 33.26 0.35 8.02
CA ALA A 30 33.19 -1.09 7.78
C ALA A 30 32.72 -1.87 9.04
N THR A 31 33.21 -1.48 10.22
CA THR A 31 32.78 -2.08 11.50
C THR A 31 31.32 -1.77 11.82
N LYS A 32 30.86 -0.54 11.57
CA LYS A 32 29.47 -0.10 11.81
C LYS A 32 28.48 -0.82 10.86
N THR A 33 28.82 -0.93 9.58
CA THR A 33 28.03 -1.70 8.60
C THR A 33 27.99 -3.18 8.96
N ARG A 34 29.13 -3.79 9.34
CA ARG A 34 29.20 -5.20 9.74
C ARG A 34 28.38 -5.50 11.01
N ARG A 35 28.34 -4.57 11.96
CA ARG A 35 27.48 -4.67 13.16
C ARG A 35 26.01 -4.59 12.79
N LEU A 36 25.62 -3.66 11.92
CA LEU A 36 24.24 -3.51 11.43
C LEU A 36 23.77 -4.77 10.68
N THR A 37 24.60 -5.36 9.81
CA THR A 37 24.26 -6.61 9.10
C THR A 37 24.16 -7.81 10.03
N ASN A 38 24.92 -7.85 11.13
CA ASN A 38 24.80 -8.92 12.12
C ASN A 38 23.52 -8.77 12.95
N THR A 39 23.19 -7.56 13.41
CA THR A 39 21.92 -7.30 14.12
C THR A 39 20.70 -7.59 13.22
N ILE A 40 20.77 -7.32 11.91
CA ILE A 40 19.71 -7.72 10.97
C ILE A 40 19.61 -9.25 10.87
N LYS A 41 20.72 -9.98 10.80
CA LYS A 41 20.72 -11.46 10.76
C LYS A 41 20.20 -12.09 12.06
N GLU A 42 20.65 -11.59 13.21
CA GLU A 42 20.20 -12.03 14.54
C GLU A 42 18.69 -11.77 14.73
N ASN A 43 18.19 -10.61 14.31
CA ASN A 43 16.75 -10.33 14.32
C ASN A 43 15.96 -11.26 13.38
N ILE A 44 16.51 -11.63 12.22
CA ILE A 44 15.88 -12.60 11.31
C ILE A 44 15.79 -14.01 11.94
N GLU A 45 16.79 -14.42 12.72
CA GLU A 45 16.77 -15.73 13.41
C GLU A 45 15.83 -15.73 14.62
N ILE A 46 15.78 -14.65 15.40
CA ILE A 46 14.83 -14.49 16.52
C ILE A 46 13.37 -14.45 16.03
N VAL A 47 13.11 -13.91 14.84
CA VAL A 47 11.77 -13.96 14.22
C VAL A 47 11.41 -15.37 13.76
N LYS A 48 12.37 -16.20 13.31
CA LYS A 48 12.12 -17.60 12.94
C LYS A 48 11.72 -18.48 14.14
N SER A 49 12.34 -18.29 15.31
CA SER A 49 12.06 -19.13 16.49
C SER A 49 10.68 -18.87 17.11
N ASN A 50 10.14 -17.66 16.97
CA ASN A 50 8.89 -17.23 17.62
C ASN A 50 7.63 -17.40 16.74
N ALA A 51 7.74 -18.11 15.61
CA ALA A 51 6.67 -18.24 14.62
C ALA A 51 5.52 -19.21 15.01
N PHE A 52 5.66 -19.99 16.09
CA PHE A 52 4.69 -21.03 16.50
C PHE A 52 3.80 -20.63 17.69
N ALA A 53 3.02 -19.56 17.54
CA ALA A 53 1.86 -19.30 18.40
C ALA A 53 0.80 -18.39 17.73
N ALA A 54 -0.44 -18.92 17.67
CA ALA A 54 -1.72 -18.28 17.33
C ALA A 54 -1.92 -17.69 15.91
N GLY A 55 -2.95 -18.19 15.20
CA GLY A 55 -3.50 -17.61 13.97
C GLY A 55 -2.92 -18.19 12.67
N SER A 56 -3.78 -18.70 11.78
CA SER A 56 -3.40 -19.49 10.59
C SER A 56 -2.88 -18.69 9.38
N SER A 57 -2.22 -17.54 9.60
CA SER A 57 -1.52 -16.79 8.55
C SER A 57 -0.09 -17.29 8.39
N LYS A 58 0.27 -17.86 7.23
CA LYS A 58 1.68 -18.14 6.91
C LYS A 58 2.46 -16.81 6.81
N PRO A 59 3.72 -16.74 7.26
CA PRO A 59 4.57 -15.58 7.03
C PRO A 59 4.73 -15.33 5.52
N VAL A 60 4.91 -14.07 5.13
CA VAL A 60 4.97 -13.71 3.70
C VAL A 60 6.34 -14.08 3.14
N ASN A 61 6.39 -15.18 2.39
CA ASN A 61 7.61 -15.64 1.71
C ASN A 61 7.70 -15.04 0.31
N PHE A 62 8.41 -13.92 0.19
CA PHE A 62 8.63 -13.22 -1.08
C PHE A 62 9.73 -13.83 -1.98
N ASN A 63 10.36 -14.94 -1.57
CA ASN A 63 11.47 -15.56 -2.33
C ASN A 63 11.02 -16.80 -3.14
N SER A 64 9.73 -16.91 -3.46
CA SER A 64 9.16 -18.09 -4.12
C SER A 64 8.96 -17.86 -5.62
N GLU A 65 9.73 -18.58 -6.44
CA GLU A 65 9.60 -18.57 -7.91
C GLU A 65 8.23 -19.08 -8.40
N ALA A 66 7.59 -19.95 -7.63
CA ALA A 66 6.21 -20.37 -7.85
C ALA A 66 5.24 -19.62 -6.91
N PRO A 67 4.03 -19.24 -7.36
CA PRO A 67 3.01 -18.72 -6.46
C PRO A 67 2.52 -19.79 -5.47
N PRO A 68 1.98 -19.41 -4.30
CA PRO A 68 1.50 -20.35 -3.27
C PRO A 68 0.24 -21.14 -3.69
N PHE A 69 -0.42 -20.75 -4.77
CA PHE A 69 -1.56 -21.46 -5.35
C PHE A 69 -1.43 -21.53 -6.86
N GLU A 70 -1.76 -22.67 -7.45
CA GLU A 70 -1.60 -22.92 -8.88
C GLU A 70 -2.46 -21.97 -9.74
N TRP A 71 -3.67 -21.65 -9.28
CA TRP A 71 -4.57 -20.71 -9.95
C TRP A 71 -3.99 -19.30 -10.07
N CYS A 72 -3.02 -18.91 -9.23
CA CYS A 72 -2.38 -17.60 -9.33
C CYS A 72 -1.60 -17.46 -10.63
N ARG A 73 -1.03 -18.55 -11.21
CA ARG A 73 -0.20 -18.48 -12.42
C ARG A 73 -0.91 -17.87 -13.64
N ALA A 74 -2.25 -17.87 -13.64
CA ALA A 74 -3.06 -17.24 -14.68
C ALA A 74 -3.05 -15.69 -14.66
N TYR A 75 -2.47 -15.07 -13.62
CA TYR A 75 -2.40 -13.61 -13.48
C TYR A 75 -0.99 -13.08 -13.81
N PRO A 76 -0.89 -12.00 -14.62
CA PRO A 76 0.32 -11.18 -14.68
C PRO A 76 0.73 -10.71 -13.28
N GLY A 77 2.03 -10.70 -12.98
CA GLY A 77 2.56 -10.30 -11.67
C GLY A 77 2.19 -11.24 -10.50
N SER A 78 1.80 -12.49 -10.77
CA SER A 78 1.41 -13.48 -9.75
C SER A 78 2.58 -14.20 -9.06
N THR A 79 3.73 -14.27 -9.72
CA THR A 79 4.97 -14.79 -9.16
C THR A 79 5.33 -14.01 -7.91
N VAL A 80 5.52 -14.70 -6.80
CA VAL A 80 5.78 -14.07 -5.50
C VAL A 80 7.25 -13.64 -5.35
N SER A 81 8.11 -14.09 -6.27
CA SER A 81 9.54 -13.78 -6.34
C SER A 81 9.83 -12.29 -6.44
N LEU A 82 10.75 -11.82 -5.58
CA LEU A 82 11.38 -10.50 -5.60
C LEU A 82 11.85 -10.05 -6.98
N SER A 83 12.41 -10.97 -7.77
CA SER A 83 12.96 -10.67 -9.09
C SER A 83 11.90 -10.34 -10.15
N SER A 84 10.61 -10.59 -9.86
CA SER A 84 9.54 -10.57 -10.88
C SER A 84 8.48 -9.48 -10.67
N PHE A 85 8.48 -8.77 -9.54
CA PHE A 85 7.74 -7.50 -9.40
C PHE A 85 8.39 -6.35 -10.18
N SER A 86 9.67 -6.52 -10.51
CA SER A 86 10.40 -5.72 -11.48
C SER A 86 10.12 -6.23 -12.88
N VAL A 87 8.97 -5.84 -13.44
CA VAL A 87 8.93 -5.63 -14.90
C VAL A 87 9.92 -4.49 -15.15
N GLU A 88 11.13 -4.82 -15.59
CA GLU A 88 12.14 -3.87 -16.07
C GLU A 88 11.44 -2.82 -16.94
N PRO A 89 11.32 -1.56 -16.49
CA PRO A 89 10.53 -0.59 -17.21
C PRO A 89 11.23 -0.32 -18.54
N SER A 90 10.63 -0.78 -19.64
CA SER A 90 11.08 -0.43 -20.99
C SER A 90 10.75 1.04 -21.33
N GLY A 91 11.01 1.97 -20.40
CA GLY A 91 10.57 3.36 -20.41
C GLY A 91 9.05 3.57 -20.28
N LYS A 92 8.28 2.57 -19.79
CA LYS A 92 6.81 2.57 -19.92
C LYS A 92 6.02 3.27 -18.82
N TYR A 93 6.55 3.44 -17.61
CA TYR A 93 5.88 4.10 -16.49
C TYR A 93 6.85 4.93 -15.65
N HIS A 94 6.34 5.99 -15.01
CA HIS A 94 7.07 6.94 -14.17
C HIS A 94 6.64 6.90 -12.69
N LEU A 95 5.51 6.26 -12.39
CA LEU A 95 4.96 6.16 -11.04
C LEU A 95 4.35 4.77 -10.80
N LYS A 96 4.64 4.17 -9.64
CA LYS A 96 4.02 2.93 -9.14
C LYS A 96 3.26 3.21 -7.84
N ILE A 97 1.95 2.98 -7.81
CA ILE A 97 1.12 3.10 -6.60
C ILE A 97 0.66 1.70 -6.19
N ALA A 98 0.82 1.34 -4.92
CA ALA A 98 0.31 0.11 -4.35
C ALA A 98 -0.82 0.36 -3.34
N SER A 99 -1.74 -0.59 -3.19
CA SER A 99 -2.84 -0.50 -2.23
C SER A 99 -3.15 -1.86 -1.62
N TRP A 100 -3.37 -1.93 -0.30
CA TRP A 100 -3.58 -3.21 0.40
C TRP A 100 -4.37 -3.05 1.71
N ASN A 101 -5.52 -3.72 1.83
CA ASN A 101 -6.16 -3.96 3.13
C ASN A 101 -5.32 -4.98 3.92
N VAL A 102 -4.69 -4.54 5.01
CA VAL A 102 -3.72 -5.35 5.77
C VAL A 102 -4.34 -6.08 6.97
N ASN A 103 -5.63 -5.86 7.25
CA ASN A 103 -6.37 -6.51 8.33
C ASN A 103 -5.62 -6.54 9.69
N GLY A 104 -5.01 -5.41 10.04
CA GLY A 104 -4.24 -5.20 11.28
C GLY A 104 -2.74 -5.02 11.07
N LEU A 105 -2.29 -3.78 11.16
CA LEU A 105 -0.89 -3.34 10.97
C LEU A 105 0.12 -4.18 11.76
N ARG A 106 -0.14 -4.46 13.04
CA ARG A 106 0.80 -5.22 13.89
C ARG A 106 0.95 -6.68 13.44
N ALA A 107 -0.15 -7.31 12.99
CA ALA A 107 -0.11 -8.68 12.45
C ALA A 107 0.61 -8.71 11.09
N TRP A 108 0.30 -7.74 10.24
CA TRP A 108 0.98 -7.53 8.96
C TRP A 108 2.50 -7.36 9.12
N ILE A 109 2.95 -6.48 10.02
CA ILE A 109 4.38 -6.29 10.34
C ILE A 109 5.00 -7.60 10.86
N LYS A 110 4.37 -8.27 11.85
CA LYS A 110 4.84 -9.57 12.40
C LYS A 110 5.04 -10.61 11.30
N ASN A 111 4.15 -10.64 10.30
CA ASN A 111 4.19 -11.59 9.20
C ASN A 111 5.19 -11.23 8.09
N GLY A 112 5.97 -10.15 8.23
CA GLY A 112 6.97 -9.70 7.25
C GLY A 112 6.46 -8.66 6.26
N GLY A 113 5.31 -8.03 6.52
CA GLY A 113 4.68 -7.06 5.63
C GLY A 113 5.57 -5.88 5.23
N ILE A 114 6.43 -5.38 6.14
CA ILE A 114 7.39 -4.30 5.84
C ILE A 114 8.32 -4.65 4.68
N ASN A 115 8.66 -5.94 4.50
CA ASN A 115 9.51 -6.37 3.38
C ASN A 115 8.84 -6.06 2.03
N TYR A 116 7.50 -6.02 1.95
CA TYR A 116 6.77 -5.63 0.73
C TYR A 116 7.24 -4.29 0.17
N LEU A 117 7.51 -3.30 1.03
CA LEU A 117 8.00 -1.98 0.60
C LEU A 117 9.40 -2.08 -0.05
N GLY A 118 10.31 -2.88 0.51
CA GLY A 118 11.63 -3.12 -0.08
C GLY A 118 11.63 -4.02 -1.32
N ASN A 119 10.52 -4.70 -1.60
CA ASN A 119 10.40 -5.71 -2.65
C ASN A 119 9.62 -5.20 -3.88
N GLU A 120 8.46 -4.57 -3.65
CA GLU A 120 7.64 -3.96 -4.70
C GLU A 120 8.15 -2.54 -5.06
N ILE A 121 8.77 -1.87 -4.08
CA ILE A 121 9.36 -0.52 -4.18
C ILE A 121 8.38 0.52 -4.76
N PRO A 122 7.09 0.55 -4.34
CA PRO A 122 6.11 1.50 -4.87
C PRO A 122 6.47 2.93 -4.44
N ASP A 123 6.07 3.94 -5.19
CA ASP A 123 6.28 5.34 -4.83
C ASP A 123 5.30 5.80 -3.75
N MET A 124 4.09 5.22 -3.76
CA MET A 124 3.12 5.31 -2.66
C MET A 124 2.53 3.94 -2.33
N LEU A 125 2.32 3.65 -1.04
CA LEU A 125 1.57 2.50 -0.54
C LEU A 125 0.41 2.96 0.34
N CYS A 126 -0.82 2.70 -0.11
CA CYS A 126 -2.06 2.90 0.62
C CYS A 126 -2.42 1.66 1.43
N LEU A 127 -2.53 1.78 2.76
CA LEU A 127 -3.00 0.68 3.62
C LEU A 127 -4.40 0.96 4.17
N GLN A 128 -5.22 -0.09 4.24
CA GLN A 128 -6.54 -0.10 4.87
C GLN A 128 -6.61 -1.11 6.02
N GLU A 129 -7.57 -0.92 6.93
CA GLU A 129 -7.74 -1.66 8.19
C GLU A 129 -6.46 -1.80 9.01
N ILE A 130 -5.76 -0.69 9.27
CA ILE A 130 -4.57 -0.74 10.14
C ILE A 130 -4.90 -1.22 11.56
N LYS A 131 -6.15 -1.06 12.02
CA LYS A 131 -6.69 -1.50 13.33
C LYS A 131 -5.79 -1.15 14.53
N CYS A 132 -5.12 -0.02 14.43
CA CYS A 132 -4.08 0.42 15.36
C CYS A 132 -4.35 1.86 15.75
N ALA A 133 -4.46 2.14 17.05
CA ALA A 133 -4.51 3.51 17.55
C ALA A 133 -3.14 4.18 17.37
N ARG A 134 -3.10 5.50 17.16
CA ARG A 134 -1.89 6.23 16.79
C ARG A 134 -0.72 6.00 17.76
N LYS A 135 -1.02 5.89 19.06
CA LYS A 135 -0.06 5.62 20.15
C LYS A 135 0.49 4.18 20.18
N ASP A 136 -0.18 3.23 19.53
CA ASP A 136 0.17 1.80 19.54
C ASP A 136 0.84 1.36 18.22
N ILE A 137 1.14 2.31 17.32
CA ILE A 137 1.88 2.07 16.08
C ILE A 137 3.33 1.76 16.45
N PRO A 138 3.87 0.58 16.08
CA PRO A 138 5.22 0.20 16.48
C PRO A 138 6.26 1.03 15.72
N PRO A 139 7.44 1.33 16.30
CA PRO A 139 8.51 2.04 15.60
C PRO A 139 8.99 1.35 14.31
N THR A 140 8.82 0.04 14.20
CA THR A 140 9.11 -0.74 12.98
C THR A 140 8.14 -0.48 11.82
N ALA A 141 7.09 0.30 12.04
CA ALA A 141 6.22 0.83 10.98
C ALA A 141 6.81 2.10 10.34
N ASP A 142 7.87 2.68 10.91
CA ASP A 142 8.64 3.74 10.25
C ASP A 142 9.65 3.11 9.28
N VAL A 143 9.55 3.47 8.00
CA VAL A 143 10.35 2.91 6.91
C VAL A 143 11.02 4.09 6.22
N GLY A 144 12.22 4.45 6.66
CA GLY A 144 12.79 5.81 6.52
C GLY A 144 12.87 6.44 5.12
N ASP A 145 12.74 5.67 4.04
CA ASP A 145 12.63 6.18 2.67
C ASP A 145 11.20 6.67 2.32
N TYR A 146 10.23 6.48 3.23
CA TYR A 146 8.80 6.79 3.07
C TYR A 146 8.28 7.70 4.18
N ILE A 147 7.67 8.81 3.76
CA ILE A 147 6.89 9.70 4.62
C ILE A 147 5.56 9.00 4.94
N SER A 148 5.30 8.80 6.23
CA SER A 148 4.19 7.96 6.71
C SER A 148 3.08 8.77 7.37
N HIS A 149 1.88 8.73 6.79
CA HIS A 149 0.64 9.33 7.30
C HIS A 149 -0.28 8.25 7.88
N TRP A 150 -0.93 8.53 9.00
CA TRP A 150 -1.72 7.55 9.74
C TRP A 150 -2.99 8.16 10.30
N TYR A 151 -4.13 7.54 9.99
CA TYR A 151 -5.44 7.94 10.48
C TYR A 151 -6.11 6.76 11.15
N SER A 152 -5.97 6.69 12.47
CA SER A 152 -6.63 5.70 13.32
C SER A 152 -8.11 6.03 13.47
N ALA A 153 -8.95 5.01 13.65
CA ALA A 153 -10.30 5.21 14.20
C ALA A 153 -10.24 5.53 15.70
N ASP A 154 -11.25 6.23 16.19
CA ASP A 154 -11.43 6.51 17.63
C ASP A 154 -11.62 5.22 18.43
N LYS A 155 -12.28 4.22 17.83
CA LYS A 155 -12.46 2.88 18.40
C LYS A 155 -11.17 2.06 18.23
N PRO A 156 -10.50 1.63 19.33
CA PRO A 156 -9.30 0.80 19.23
C PRO A 156 -9.58 -0.53 18.53
N GLY A 157 -8.61 -1.02 17.75
CA GLY A 157 -8.74 -2.29 17.02
C GLY A 157 -9.69 -2.27 15.82
N TYR A 158 -10.18 -1.10 15.41
CA TYR A 158 -11.16 -0.94 14.34
C TYR A 158 -10.61 -0.08 13.19
N SER A 159 -10.96 -0.43 11.95
CA SER A 159 -10.80 0.41 10.75
C SER A 159 -9.38 1.05 10.65
N GLY A 160 -9.30 2.30 10.21
CA GLY A 160 -8.09 3.10 10.10
C GLY A 160 -7.32 2.87 8.79
N THR A 161 -6.66 3.92 8.32
CA THR A 161 -5.88 3.95 7.08
C THR A 161 -4.47 4.50 7.29
N ALA A 162 -3.54 4.14 6.41
CA ALA A 162 -2.21 4.72 6.36
C ALA A 162 -1.73 4.97 4.92
N LEU A 163 -0.85 5.93 4.74
CA LEU A 163 -0.20 6.21 3.46
C LEU A 163 1.30 6.32 3.71
N TYR A 164 2.08 5.48 3.02
CA TYR A 164 3.51 5.65 2.84
C TYR A 164 3.74 6.34 1.50
N SER A 165 4.60 7.35 1.43
CA SER A 165 4.98 8.00 0.16
C SER A 165 6.45 8.40 0.15
N LYS A 166 7.20 8.07 -0.91
CA LYS A 166 8.56 8.57 -1.12
C LYS A 166 8.54 10.08 -1.39
N THR A 167 7.56 10.54 -2.17
CA THR A 167 7.37 11.95 -2.51
C THR A 167 6.52 12.63 -1.44
N LYS A 168 6.98 13.76 -0.91
CA LYS A 168 6.21 14.57 0.05
C LYS A 168 4.94 15.11 -0.63
N PRO A 169 3.72 14.85 -0.10
CA PRO A 169 2.51 15.49 -0.59
C PRO A 169 2.54 17.02 -0.40
N LEU A 170 1.90 17.75 -1.31
CA LEU A 170 1.67 19.19 -1.21
C LEU A 170 0.74 19.51 -0.03
N SER A 171 -0.30 18.69 0.15
CA SER A 171 -1.24 18.74 1.27
C SER A 171 -1.71 17.33 1.63
N VAL A 172 -2.14 17.13 2.88
CA VAL A 172 -2.78 15.88 3.33
C VAL A 172 -4.01 16.23 4.16
N VAL A 173 -5.14 15.62 3.81
CA VAL A 173 -6.43 15.75 4.48
C VAL A 173 -6.85 14.39 5.03
N TYR A 174 -7.35 14.40 6.27
CA TYR A 174 -7.90 13.23 6.95
C TYR A 174 -9.42 13.35 6.97
N GLY A 175 -10.11 12.32 6.48
CA GLY A 175 -11.58 12.30 6.41
C GLY A 175 -12.17 13.11 5.25
N LEU A 176 -13.50 13.23 5.26
CA LEU A 176 -14.30 13.99 4.27
C LEU A 176 -14.52 15.45 4.66
N GLY A 177 -14.31 15.80 5.94
CA GLY A 177 -14.80 17.04 6.54
C GLY A 177 -16.27 16.93 6.98
N VAL A 178 -16.73 15.71 7.29
CA VAL A 178 -18.11 15.39 7.68
C VAL A 178 -18.06 14.48 8.92
N SER A 179 -18.43 15.04 10.08
CA SER A 179 -18.17 14.44 11.40
C SER A 179 -18.69 13.00 11.60
N LYS A 180 -19.81 12.63 10.96
CA LYS A 180 -20.39 11.27 10.99
C LYS A 180 -19.58 10.20 10.23
N HIS A 181 -18.55 10.60 9.48
CA HIS A 181 -17.64 9.73 8.73
C HIS A 181 -16.22 9.73 9.31
N ASP A 182 -15.83 10.82 9.97
CA ASP A 182 -14.44 11.15 10.30
C ASP A 182 -13.97 10.65 11.69
N THR A 183 -14.76 9.80 12.34
CA THR A 183 -14.39 9.08 13.59
C THR A 183 -13.81 7.67 13.32
N GLU A 184 -13.98 7.14 12.10
CA GLU A 184 -13.60 5.77 11.75
C GLU A 184 -12.25 5.67 11.02
N GLY A 185 -11.50 6.77 10.86
CA GLY A 185 -10.15 6.75 10.27
C GLY A 185 -10.09 6.29 8.79
N ARG A 186 -11.19 6.50 8.04
CA ARG A 186 -11.43 5.79 6.77
C ARG A 186 -10.75 6.36 5.54
N ILE A 187 -10.28 7.61 5.57
CA ILE A 187 -9.78 8.29 4.37
C ILE A 187 -8.54 9.13 4.66
N ILE A 188 -7.49 8.91 3.86
CA ILE A 188 -6.37 9.84 3.71
C ILE A 188 -6.37 10.33 2.26
N THR A 189 -6.53 11.63 2.06
CA THR A 189 -6.35 12.28 0.76
C THR A 189 -5.01 13.01 0.77
N ALA A 190 -4.10 12.62 -0.14
CA ALA A 190 -2.83 13.30 -0.36
C ALA A 190 -2.85 14.01 -1.72
N GLU A 191 -2.47 15.28 -1.71
CA GLU A 191 -2.33 16.07 -2.93
C GLU A 191 -0.89 16.00 -3.47
N TYR A 192 -0.75 15.72 -4.76
CA TYR A 192 0.51 15.83 -5.49
C TYR A 192 0.38 16.91 -6.58
N GLU A 193 1.46 17.14 -7.33
CA GLU A 193 1.49 18.12 -8.41
C GLU A 193 0.39 17.87 -9.44
N ASN A 194 0.31 16.64 -9.95
CA ASN A 194 -0.58 16.26 -11.06
C ASN A 194 -1.94 15.69 -10.63
N PHE A 195 -2.11 15.19 -9.40
CA PHE A 195 -3.31 14.46 -8.98
C PHE A 195 -3.56 14.49 -7.45
N TYR A 196 -4.77 14.15 -7.03
CA TYR A 196 -5.09 13.74 -5.66
C TYR A 196 -5.11 12.21 -5.54
N LEU A 197 -4.46 11.66 -4.52
CA LEU A 197 -4.56 10.25 -4.14
C LEU A 197 -5.47 10.11 -2.92
N ILE A 198 -6.61 9.46 -3.09
CA ILE A 198 -7.53 9.13 -2.01
C ILE A 198 -7.33 7.66 -1.63
N ASN A 199 -6.70 7.41 -0.48
CA ASN A 199 -6.74 6.11 0.17
C ASN A 199 -8.06 6.00 0.95
N THR A 200 -8.91 5.03 0.62
CA THR A 200 -10.22 4.83 1.25
C THR A 200 -10.43 3.40 1.73
N TYR A 201 -11.01 3.27 2.92
CA TYR A 201 -11.67 2.06 3.41
C TYR A 201 -13.17 2.31 3.55
N VAL A 202 -13.97 1.82 2.59
CA VAL A 202 -15.43 2.04 2.57
C VAL A 202 -16.12 1.25 3.70
N PRO A 203 -17.14 1.80 4.38
CA PRO A 203 -17.92 1.07 5.36
C PRO A 203 -18.55 -0.20 4.77
N ASN A 204 -18.13 -1.36 5.25
CA ASN A 204 -18.82 -2.62 5.01
C ASN A 204 -20.24 -2.56 5.61
N SER A 205 -21.25 -3.05 4.88
CA SER A 205 -22.66 -3.03 5.33
C SER A 205 -22.96 -3.93 6.53
N GLY A 206 -22.03 -4.81 6.91
CA GLY A 206 -22.11 -5.67 8.09
C GLY A 206 -22.99 -6.90 7.91
N GLN A 207 -22.88 -7.83 8.86
CA GLN A 207 -23.81 -8.97 8.95
C GLN A 207 -25.24 -8.46 9.15
N GLY A 208 -26.21 -9.08 8.47
CA GLY A 208 -27.60 -8.62 8.48
C GLY A 208 -27.81 -7.26 7.81
N LEU A 209 -26.82 -6.73 7.06
CA LEU A 209 -26.90 -5.47 6.32
C LEU A 209 -27.18 -4.23 7.21
N VAL A 210 -26.84 -4.31 8.50
CA VAL A 210 -27.13 -3.28 9.52
C VAL A 210 -26.57 -1.88 9.21
N ARG A 211 -25.52 -1.77 8.40
CA ARG A 211 -24.95 -0.49 7.93
C ARG A 211 -25.30 -0.15 6.48
N LEU A 212 -26.07 -0.98 5.77
CA LEU A 212 -26.38 -0.76 4.34
C LEU A 212 -27.01 0.61 4.08
N SER A 213 -27.99 1.02 4.90
CA SER A 213 -28.63 2.33 4.73
C SER A 213 -27.67 3.51 4.97
N TYR A 214 -26.73 3.40 5.91
CA TYR A 214 -25.69 4.41 6.13
C TYR A 214 -24.71 4.45 4.95
N ARG A 215 -24.31 3.27 4.46
CA ARG A 215 -23.41 3.16 3.31
C ARG A 215 -24.02 3.79 2.06
N THR A 216 -25.25 3.42 1.70
CA THR A 216 -25.85 3.81 0.41
C THR A 216 -26.45 5.20 0.41
N LYS A 217 -27.11 5.63 1.50
CA LYS A 217 -27.82 6.92 1.54
C LYS A 217 -26.97 8.09 2.02
N GLU A 218 -25.87 7.81 2.73
CA GLU A 218 -25.01 8.84 3.32
C GLU A 218 -23.60 8.77 2.77
N TRP A 219 -22.85 7.70 3.06
CA TRP A 219 -21.45 7.59 2.70
C TRP A 219 -21.23 7.70 1.19
N ASN A 220 -21.96 6.95 0.36
CA ASN A 220 -21.80 7.00 -1.10
C ASN A 220 -22.06 8.39 -1.69
N LYS A 221 -23.04 9.12 -1.13
CA LYS A 221 -23.37 10.49 -1.56
C LYS A 221 -22.23 11.45 -1.20
N ASP A 222 -21.87 11.49 0.08
CA ASP A 222 -20.89 12.43 0.62
C ASP A 222 -19.49 12.15 0.02
N MET A 223 -19.17 10.89 -0.30
CA MET A 223 -18.01 10.49 -1.10
C MET A 223 -18.02 11.05 -2.54
N CYS A 224 -19.12 10.93 -3.29
CA CYS A 224 -19.12 11.43 -4.67
C CYS A 224 -19.06 12.96 -4.74
N GLU A 225 -19.69 13.66 -3.79
CA GLU A 225 -19.55 15.12 -3.65
C GLU A 225 -18.10 15.52 -3.37
N TYR A 226 -17.40 14.76 -2.51
CA TYR A 226 -15.97 14.95 -2.23
C TYR A 226 -15.08 14.69 -3.46
N ILE A 227 -15.29 13.57 -4.18
CA ILE A 227 -14.56 13.24 -5.40
C ILE A 227 -14.75 14.33 -6.46
N LYS A 228 -16.00 14.77 -6.72
CA LYS A 228 -16.31 15.87 -7.65
C LYS A 228 -15.62 17.18 -7.27
N LYS A 229 -15.56 17.50 -5.97
CA LYS A 229 -14.89 18.71 -5.46
C LYS A 229 -13.37 18.67 -5.64
N LEU A 230 -12.74 17.50 -5.62
CA LEU A 230 -11.32 17.33 -5.90
C LEU A 230 -11.04 17.31 -7.40
N ASP A 231 -11.83 16.56 -8.18
CA ASP A 231 -11.70 16.50 -9.64
C ASP A 231 -12.05 17.82 -10.34
N SER A 232 -12.77 18.74 -9.72
CA SER A 232 -12.88 20.11 -10.26
C SER A 232 -11.54 20.87 -10.28
N LYS A 233 -10.51 20.39 -9.55
CA LYS A 233 -9.20 21.04 -9.41
C LYS A 233 -8.06 20.24 -10.06
N LYS A 234 -7.90 18.97 -9.70
CA LYS A 234 -6.87 18.04 -10.22
C LYS A 234 -7.46 16.63 -10.32
N PRO A 235 -7.02 15.79 -11.27
CA PRO A 235 -7.55 14.44 -11.41
C PRO A 235 -7.33 13.62 -10.13
N VAL A 236 -8.25 12.68 -9.90
CA VAL A 236 -8.33 11.87 -8.69
C VAL A 236 -7.94 10.43 -9.01
N ILE A 237 -7.14 9.84 -8.13
CA ILE A 237 -6.93 8.40 -8.00
C ILE A 237 -7.58 7.97 -6.68
N LEU A 238 -8.68 7.24 -6.75
CA LEU A 238 -9.32 6.60 -5.61
C LEU A 238 -8.80 5.16 -5.52
N THR A 239 -8.32 4.75 -4.34
CA THR A 239 -7.86 3.37 -4.12
C THR A 239 -8.13 2.85 -2.71
N GLY A 240 -8.19 1.53 -2.62
CA GLY A 240 -8.33 0.77 -1.39
C GLY A 240 -9.49 -0.22 -1.47
N ASP A 241 -9.86 -0.76 -0.31
CA ASP A 241 -11.01 -1.63 -0.15
C ASP A 241 -12.31 -0.80 -0.19
N LEU A 242 -12.99 -0.90 -1.33
CA LEU A 242 -14.28 -0.24 -1.57
C LEU A 242 -15.46 -1.13 -1.13
N ASN A 243 -15.20 -2.30 -0.56
CA ASN A 243 -16.17 -3.23 0.01
C ASN A 243 -17.32 -3.58 -0.94
N VAL A 244 -17.09 -3.66 -2.25
CA VAL A 244 -18.11 -4.05 -3.24
C VAL A 244 -17.47 -4.86 -4.36
N SER A 245 -18.12 -5.95 -4.80
CA SER A 245 -17.82 -6.61 -6.08
C SER A 245 -18.85 -6.13 -7.09
N HIS A 246 -18.41 -5.37 -8.10
CA HIS A 246 -19.31 -4.60 -8.96
C HIS A 246 -20.21 -5.48 -9.84
N ASN A 247 -19.61 -6.43 -10.54
CA ASN A 247 -20.29 -7.30 -11.50
C ASN A 247 -20.22 -8.78 -11.07
N GLU A 248 -21.03 -9.65 -11.66
CA GLU A 248 -21.04 -11.07 -11.29
C GLU A 248 -19.67 -11.76 -11.53
N ILE A 249 -18.94 -11.33 -12.56
CA ILE A 249 -17.55 -11.72 -12.84
C ILE A 249 -16.54 -11.34 -11.72
N ASP A 250 -16.91 -10.42 -10.84
CA ASP A 250 -16.10 -9.97 -9.69
C ASP A 250 -16.29 -10.85 -8.43
N LEU A 251 -17.13 -11.89 -8.48
CA LEU A 251 -17.44 -12.77 -7.35
C LEU A 251 -17.52 -14.25 -7.76
N ALA A 252 -16.99 -15.16 -6.93
CA ALA A 252 -16.98 -16.60 -7.22
C ALA A 252 -18.33 -17.33 -7.11
N ASN A 253 -19.30 -16.75 -6.40
CA ASN A 253 -20.67 -17.29 -6.27
C ASN A 253 -21.66 -16.11 -6.14
N PRO A 254 -22.02 -15.44 -7.25
CA PRO A 254 -22.88 -14.27 -7.22
C PRO A 254 -24.29 -14.59 -6.73
N GLU A 255 -24.91 -15.67 -7.23
CA GLU A 255 -26.27 -16.10 -6.87
C GLU A 255 -26.43 -16.29 -5.36
N GLY A 256 -25.51 -17.03 -4.74
CA GLY A 256 -25.53 -17.31 -3.31
C GLY A 256 -25.19 -16.11 -2.40
N ASN A 257 -24.76 -14.98 -2.97
CA ASN A 257 -24.27 -13.81 -2.21
C ASN A 257 -24.98 -12.49 -2.51
N ARG A 258 -26.02 -12.46 -3.35
CA ARG A 258 -26.78 -11.24 -3.69
C ARG A 258 -27.45 -10.53 -2.49
N ARG A 259 -27.46 -11.14 -1.31
CA ARG A 259 -27.92 -10.56 -0.03
C ARG A 259 -26.81 -10.46 1.04
N THR A 260 -25.56 -10.61 0.63
CA THR A 260 -24.37 -10.49 1.50
C THR A 260 -23.75 -9.10 1.32
N ALA A 261 -23.28 -8.50 2.42
CA ALA A 261 -22.53 -7.24 2.37
C ALA A 261 -21.28 -7.40 1.49
N GLY A 262 -21.13 -6.52 0.50
CA GLY A 262 -20.17 -6.63 -0.58
C GLY A 262 -20.78 -6.95 -1.95
N PHE A 263 -22.03 -7.39 -2.01
CA PHE A 263 -22.68 -7.79 -3.28
C PHE A 263 -24.21 -7.56 -3.30
N THR A 264 -24.76 -6.68 -2.47
CA THR A 264 -26.18 -6.32 -2.62
C THR A 264 -26.39 -5.44 -3.86
N ASP A 265 -27.60 -5.46 -4.41
CA ASP A 265 -27.93 -4.66 -5.60
C ASP A 265 -27.72 -3.16 -5.33
N GLU A 266 -28.01 -2.67 -4.12
CA GLU A 266 -27.82 -1.27 -3.73
C GLU A 266 -26.33 -0.88 -3.61
N GLU A 267 -25.47 -1.80 -3.18
CA GLU A 267 -24.01 -1.57 -3.13
C GLU A 267 -23.42 -1.51 -4.54
N ARG A 268 -23.83 -2.44 -5.41
CA ARG A 268 -23.42 -2.50 -6.81
C ARG A 268 -23.91 -1.30 -7.60
N GLN A 269 -25.18 -0.93 -7.43
CA GLN A 269 -25.78 0.25 -8.05
C GLN A 269 -25.10 1.54 -7.56
N GLY A 270 -24.86 1.67 -6.25
CA GLY A 270 -24.13 2.82 -5.69
C GLY A 270 -22.71 2.97 -6.23
N PHE A 271 -22.04 1.85 -6.58
CA PHE A 271 -20.74 1.89 -7.27
C PHE A 271 -20.89 2.32 -8.74
N SER A 272 -21.85 1.77 -9.50
CA SER A 272 -22.18 2.24 -10.86
C SER A 272 -22.47 3.74 -10.91
N GLU A 273 -23.22 4.24 -9.92
CA GLU A 273 -23.55 5.65 -9.75
C GLU A 273 -22.31 6.48 -9.43
N MET A 274 -21.39 5.99 -8.60
CA MET A 274 -20.12 6.69 -8.31
C MET A 274 -19.25 6.79 -9.58
N LEU A 275 -19.08 5.70 -10.33
CA LEU A 275 -18.35 5.72 -11.60
C LEU A 275 -18.95 6.75 -12.58
N THR A 276 -20.27 6.69 -12.79
CA THR A 276 -20.97 7.55 -13.75
C THR A 276 -21.01 9.00 -13.30
N ASN A 277 -21.48 9.26 -12.07
CA ASN A 277 -21.76 10.63 -11.60
C ASN A 277 -20.50 11.41 -11.31
N CYS A 278 -19.44 10.76 -10.82
CA CYS A 278 -18.17 11.43 -10.50
C CYS A 278 -17.13 11.29 -11.64
N LYS A 279 -17.50 10.71 -12.81
CA LYS A 279 -16.64 10.50 -13.99
C LYS A 279 -15.36 9.71 -13.70
N MET A 280 -15.54 8.56 -13.07
CA MET A 280 -14.46 7.70 -12.60
C MET A 280 -14.47 6.35 -13.35
N ILE A 281 -13.30 5.80 -13.62
CA ILE A 281 -13.08 4.57 -14.40
C ILE A 281 -12.40 3.51 -13.51
N ASP A 282 -13.02 2.33 -13.38
CA ASP A 282 -12.40 1.13 -12.81
C ASP A 282 -11.28 0.64 -13.74
N THR A 283 -10.03 0.92 -13.36
CA THR A 283 -8.89 0.68 -14.27
C THR A 283 -8.67 -0.80 -14.54
N TYR A 284 -8.92 -1.70 -13.58
CA TYR A 284 -8.80 -3.14 -13.80
C TYR A 284 -9.76 -3.64 -14.88
N ARG A 285 -11.04 -3.22 -14.83
CA ARG A 285 -12.04 -3.62 -15.82
C ARG A 285 -11.91 -2.89 -17.15
N HIS A 286 -11.21 -1.74 -17.19
CA HIS A 286 -10.82 -1.12 -18.46
C HIS A 286 -9.81 -1.98 -19.24
N PHE A 287 -8.72 -2.43 -18.60
CA PHE A 287 -7.70 -3.25 -19.27
C PHE A 287 -8.09 -4.74 -19.40
N TYR A 288 -8.87 -5.25 -18.44
CA TYR A 288 -9.22 -6.68 -18.34
C TYR A 288 -10.74 -6.91 -18.20
N PRO A 289 -11.58 -6.41 -19.11
CA PRO A 289 -13.04 -6.43 -18.98
C PRO A 289 -13.57 -7.85 -18.73
N ASN A 290 -13.12 -8.80 -19.55
CA ASN A 290 -13.61 -10.18 -19.55
C ASN A 290 -12.77 -11.15 -18.69
N ARG A 291 -11.83 -10.65 -17.86
CA ARG A 291 -10.98 -11.54 -17.05
C ARG A 291 -11.75 -12.06 -15.83
N GLU A 292 -12.08 -13.34 -15.87
CA GLU A 292 -12.75 -14.03 -14.77
C GLU A 292 -11.83 -14.29 -13.58
N ARG A 293 -12.44 -14.63 -12.44
CA ARG A 293 -11.78 -15.12 -11.21
C ARG A 293 -10.77 -14.17 -10.55
N ALA A 294 -10.73 -12.93 -11.00
CA ALA A 294 -9.80 -11.87 -10.62
C ALA A 294 -10.18 -11.23 -9.26
N TYR A 295 -9.97 -11.99 -8.19
CA TYR A 295 -10.36 -11.59 -6.84
C TYR A 295 -9.21 -10.97 -6.06
N THR A 296 -9.55 -10.18 -5.05
CA THR A 296 -8.61 -9.47 -4.16
C THR A 296 -8.80 -9.85 -2.69
N TYR A 297 -9.98 -10.37 -2.32
CA TYR A 297 -10.35 -10.84 -0.99
C TYR A 297 -10.77 -12.32 -0.99
N TRP A 298 -10.39 -13.07 0.05
CA TRP A 298 -10.83 -14.45 0.28
C TRP A 298 -11.09 -14.73 1.76
N SER A 299 -12.32 -15.15 2.08
CA SER A 299 -12.72 -15.44 3.47
C SER A 299 -11.84 -16.51 4.14
N ALA A 300 -11.16 -16.10 5.22
CA ALA A 300 -10.33 -16.99 6.03
C ALA A 300 -11.13 -18.14 6.67
N ARG A 301 -12.42 -17.91 7.02
CA ARG A 301 -13.32 -18.89 7.68
C ARG A 301 -13.43 -20.22 6.92
N HIS A 302 -13.35 -20.17 5.58
CA HIS A 302 -13.48 -21.34 4.72
C HIS A 302 -12.19 -21.66 3.96
N ASN A 303 -11.06 -21.02 4.32
CA ASN A 303 -9.79 -21.10 3.58
C ASN A 303 -9.97 -20.84 2.07
N ALA A 304 -10.84 -19.89 1.72
CA ALA A 304 -11.40 -19.74 0.37
C ALA A 304 -10.34 -19.39 -0.71
N ARG A 305 -9.18 -18.88 -0.27
CA ARG A 305 -8.02 -18.59 -1.12
C ARG A 305 -7.42 -19.84 -1.75
N LYS A 306 -7.53 -21.01 -1.12
CA LYS A 306 -7.01 -22.28 -1.66
C LYS A 306 -7.72 -22.68 -2.97
N THR A 307 -9.02 -22.45 -3.08
CA THR A 307 -9.86 -22.81 -4.23
C THR A 307 -10.16 -21.63 -5.17
N ASN A 308 -9.58 -20.46 -4.90
CA ASN A 308 -9.94 -19.18 -5.50
C ASN A 308 -11.45 -18.90 -5.50
N ALA A 309 -12.09 -19.10 -4.35
CA ALA A 309 -13.48 -18.69 -4.09
C ALA A 309 -13.47 -17.30 -3.44
N GLY A 310 -13.20 -16.27 -4.25
CA GLY A 310 -12.94 -14.91 -3.77
C GLY A 310 -13.93 -13.86 -4.27
N TRP A 311 -13.64 -12.62 -3.89
CA TRP A 311 -14.36 -11.39 -4.19
C TRP A 311 -13.34 -10.35 -4.68
N ARG A 312 -13.67 -9.52 -5.68
CA ARG A 312 -12.91 -8.29 -5.95
C ARG A 312 -13.53 -7.15 -5.16
N LEU A 313 -12.87 -6.71 -4.10
CA LEU A 313 -13.33 -5.63 -3.19
C LEU A 313 -12.40 -4.40 -3.22
N ASP A 314 -11.16 -4.61 -3.65
CA ASP A 314 -10.12 -3.59 -3.72
C ASP A 314 -10.03 -3.03 -5.15
N TYR A 315 -9.79 -1.72 -5.28
CA TYR A 315 -9.81 -1.04 -6.58
C TYR A 315 -8.69 -0.02 -6.75
N PHE A 316 -8.37 0.27 -8.01
CA PHE A 316 -7.91 1.58 -8.46
C PHE A 316 -8.95 2.16 -9.41
N VAL A 317 -9.58 3.25 -9.01
CA VAL A 317 -10.55 4.00 -9.81
C VAL A 317 -9.99 5.39 -10.07
N VAL A 318 -9.87 5.80 -11.34
CA VAL A 318 -9.26 7.08 -11.71
C VAL A 318 -10.27 8.01 -12.38
N SER A 319 -10.08 9.32 -12.28
CA SER A 319 -10.81 10.28 -13.12
C SER A 319 -10.63 9.92 -14.60
N GLU A 320 -11.70 9.98 -15.39
CA GLU A 320 -11.70 9.65 -16.82
C GLU A 320 -10.55 10.31 -17.61
N ARG A 321 -10.30 11.60 -17.34
CA ARG A 321 -9.20 12.39 -17.94
C ARG A 321 -7.78 11.96 -17.55
N LEU A 322 -7.63 11.04 -16.60
CA LEU A 322 -6.36 10.45 -16.16
C LEU A 322 -6.12 9.05 -16.77
N LEU A 323 -7.12 8.50 -17.48
CA LEU A 323 -7.06 7.13 -17.99
C LEU A 323 -5.91 6.91 -18.98
N SER A 324 -5.61 7.90 -19.82
CA SER A 324 -4.48 7.85 -20.77
C SER A 324 -3.10 7.85 -20.11
N ASN A 325 -3.01 8.25 -18.84
CA ASN A 325 -1.82 8.17 -18.00
C ASN A 325 -1.67 6.79 -17.32
N VAL A 326 -2.71 5.97 -17.26
CA VAL A 326 -2.62 4.62 -16.71
C VAL A 326 -1.96 3.70 -17.74
N VAL A 327 -1.00 2.91 -17.28
CA VAL A 327 -0.21 1.98 -18.09
C VAL A 327 -0.74 0.55 -17.95
N ASP A 328 -1.00 0.13 -16.71
CA ASP A 328 -1.61 -1.17 -16.36
C ASP A 328 -2.08 -1.16 -14.88
N GLN A 329 -2.91 -2.13 -14.50
CA GLN A 329 -3.23 -2.46 -13.11
C GLN A 329 -3.09 -3.97 -12.85
N GLU A 330 -2.23 -4.35 -11.91
CA GLU A 330 -1.97 -5.75 -11.55
C GLU A 330 -2.53 -6.11 -10.16
N ILE A 331 -2.84 -7.41 -9.98
CA ILE A 331 -3.29 -7.99 -8.70
C ILE A 331 -2.19 -8.94 -8.19
N ARG A 332 -1.62 -8.64 -7.02
CA ARG A 332 -0.56 -9.45 -6.39
C ARG A 332 -1.14 -10.67 -5.67
N CYS A 333 -1.94 -11.49 -6.38
CA CYS A 333 -2.74 -12.57 -5.79
C CYS A 333 -1.93 -13.66 -5.05
N GLY A 334 -0.65 -13.80 -5.37
CA GLY A 334 0.28 -14.66 -4.62
C GLY A 334 0.80 -14.08 -3.30
N VAL A 335 0.77 -12.75 -3.10
CA VAL A 335 1.28 -12.11 -1.87
C VAL A 335 0.32 -12.36 -0.70
N LEU A 336 0.80 -13.11 0.28
CA LEU A 336 0.09 -13.44 1.53
C LEU A 336 0.27 -12.34 2.59
N GLY A 337 -0.30 -12.52 3.77
CA GLY A 337 -0.15 -11.64 4.93
C GLY A 337 -1.46 -11.00 5.43
N SER A 338 -2.48 -11.00 4.57
CA SER A 338 -3.86 -10.58 4.83
C SER A 338 -4.82 -11.56 4.12
N ASP A 339 -6.11 -11.51 4.47
CA ASP A 339 -7.19 -12.12 3.68
C ASP A 339 -7.46 -11.34 2.38
N HIS A 340 -6.95 -10.11 2.26
CA HIS A 340 -6.76 -9.41 0.99
C HIS A 340 -5.35 -9.59 0.40
N CYS A 341 -5.19 -9.29 -0.90
CA CYS A 341 -3.88 -9.15 -1.54
C CYS A 341 -3.64 -7.71 -2.06
N PRO A 342 -2.38 -7.28 -2.24
CA PRO A 342 -2.08 -5.97 -2.81
C PRO A 342 -2.58 -5.81 -4.25
N LEU A 343 -2.93 -4.57 -4.58
CA LEU A 343 -3.04 -4.06 -5.95
C LEU A 343 -1.84 -3.18 -6.29
N VAL A 344 -1.48 -3.11 -7.57
CA VAL A 344 -0.48 -2.19 -8.10
C VAL A 344 -1.02 -1.48 -9.34
N LEU A 345 -0.92 -0.15 -9.37
CA LEU A 345 -1.23 0.72 -10.50
C LEU A 345 0.07 1.30 -11.05
N TYR A 346 0.27 1.20 -12.36
CA TYR A 346 1.39 1.83 -13.06
C TYR A 346 0.90 3.04 -13.86
N MET A 347 1.63 4.14 -13.76
CA MET A 347 1.27 5.38 -14.45
C MET A 347 2.48 6.04 -15.13
N LYS A 348 2.20 6.70 -16.25
CA LYS A 348 3.12 7.61 -16.96
C LYS A 348 2.59 9.05 -16.83
N PHE A 349 3.49 9.98 -16.58
CA PHE A 349 3.25 11.42 -16.60
C PHE A 349 4.22 12.08 -17.57
#